data_AF-A0A087GMN1-F1
#
_entry.id   AF-A0A087GMN1-F1
#
_cell.length_a   1.000
_cell.length_b   1.000
_cell.length_c   1.000
_cell.angle_alpha   90.00
_cell.angle_beta   90.00
_cell.angle_gamma   90.00
#
_symmetry.space_group_name_H-M   'P 1'
#
loop_
_entity.id
_entity.type
_entity.pdbx_description
1 polymer ?
#
loop_
_entity_poly.entity_id
_entity_poly.type
_entity_poly.pdbx_seq_one_letter_code
_entity_poly.pdbx_strand_id
1 'polypeptide(L)'
;MTSILRMMNPNLTTGKIHHKESPIFVRAKESKHQLQWRFSYKQGSLRTPEATATTTETEARETNTKTYDDKMLNNYVPVYVMLQLGIITNDNVLANKDKIKKQLKKLKQSQVDGVMVDVWWGIVESKGPKQYQWSAYRDLFEIVQSYGLKLQAIMSFHQCGGNIGDDVNIPIPKWVLEIGDSNPDIFYTNKNGNRNKECLSLSVDNLSLFKGRTAVEMYRDYMKSFRENMEDFISSGVIIDIEVGLGPAGELRYPSYSETQGWVFPGIGEFQCYDKYLRADYEEEVRRIGHPEWKLPENAGEYNDIPEATGFFEYSNGTYLKEEGKFFLSWYSKKLLLHGDQILDEANKVFLGCKLKLAAKVSGIHWWYKSDSHAAELTAGYYNLKNRDGYRAIAKMMGRHHAILNFTCLEMKNTEQPAKAKCGPQELVQQVLSCGWREGIEVAGENALPRFDRNGYNQIILNARPNGINQDGKPRMFGFTYLRLSDKLLSEPNFTTFKMFLKRMHANQEYCSEPEMYNHELLPLERSKTDESLENFIEETKPIEPYSWLEESDMSIRPFESVLSLLGSIVLRNNA
;
A
#
# COMPACT_ATOMS: atom_id res chain seq x y z
N MET A 1 53.57 24.72 56.03
CA MET A 1 52.69 24.61 57.21
C MET A 1 51.86 25.88 57.30
N THR A 2 50.59 25.72 56.94
CA THR A 2 49.38 26.50 57.30
C THR A 2 49.49 28.00 57.61
N SER A 3 48.99 28.81 56.67
CA SER A 3 48.73 30.26 56.74
C SER A 3 47.26 30.47 56.30
N ILE A 4 46.33 31.00 57.11
CA ILE A 4 46.01 32.41 57.43
C ILE A 4 44.69 32.87 56.73
N LEU A 5 43.77 33.40 57.57
CA LEU A 5 42.74 34.46 57.38
C LEU A 5 41.60 34.32 56.33
N ARG A 6 40.31 34.49 56.72
CA ARG A 6 39.45 35.73 56.78
C ARG A 6 39.22 36.36 55.39
N MET A 7 38.06 36.90 54.97
CA MET A 7 36.81 37.32 55.61
C MET A 7 35.75 37.67 54.52
N MET A 8 34.48 37.47 54.84
CA MET A 8 33.26 38.28 54.58
C MET A 8 33.21 39.38 53.47
N ASN A 9 32.26 39.22 52.53
CA ASN A 9 31.01 40.01 52.27
C ASN A 9 31.08 41.55 51.95
N PRO A 10 29.95 42.23 51.64
CA PRO A 10 29.30 42.54 50.34
C PRO A 10 29.20 44.07 50.04
N ASN A 11 28.47 44.48 48.97
CA ASN A 11 27.65 45.71 48.78
C ASN A 11 27.44 45.92 47.25
N LEU A 12 26.26 45.99 46.60
CA LEU A 12 24.94 46.60 46.82
C LEU A 12 24.90 48.14 46.78
N THR A 13 23.92 48.62 45.99
CA THR A 13 23.22 49.94 45.96
C THR A 13 23.73 51.01 44.97
N THR A 14 22.96 51.86 44.28
CA THR A 14 21.53 52.11 43.91
C THR A 14 21.51 53.48 43.19
N GLY A 15 20.47 53.78 42.37
CA GLY A 15 19.99 55.16 42.07
C GLY A 15 20.18 55.58 40.60
N LYS A 16 19.22 55.56 39.65
CA LYS A 16 17.85 56.12 39.55
C LYS A 16 17.85 57.66 39.46
N ILE A 17 17.43 58.23 38.30
CA ILE A 17 16.26 59.14 38.11
C ILE A 17 16.39 60.22 36.97
N HIS A 18 15.28 60.34 36.20
CA HIS A 18 14.66 61.48 35.46
C HIS A 18 14.91 61.81 33.95
N HIS A 19 13.89 61.43 33.15
CA HIS A 19 13.09 62.16 32.14
C HIS A 19 13.50 63.57 31.63
N LYS A 20 13.45 63.74 30.29
CA LYS A 20 12.54 64.64 29.52
C LYS A 20 12.75 64.45 28.00
N GLU A 21 11.73 63.96 27.27
CA GLU A 21 10.81 64.71 26.36
C GLU A 21 11.33 64.88 24.91
N SER A 22 10.81 64.00 24.02
CA SER A 22 10.13 64.21 22.70
C SER A 22 10.60 65.28 21.67
N PRO A 23 10.09 65.27 20.42
CA PRO A 23 10.05 64.18 19.41
C PRO A 23 10.45 64.69 18.00
N ILE A 24 11.05 63.87 17.12
CA ILE A 24 10.99 64.13 15.66
C ILE A 24 10.81 62.81 14.88
N PHE A 25 9.70 62.75 14.17
CA PHE A 25 9.30 61.80 13.14
C PHE A 25 10.35 61.65 12.03
N VAL A 26 10.74 60.42 11.65
CA VAL A 26 10.94 60.05 10.24
C VAL A 26 10.56 58.58 10.01
N ARG A 27 9.63 58.39 9.05
CA ARG A 27 9.21 57.11 8.43
C ARG A 27 10.39 56.23 8.02
N ALA A 28 10.42 54.98 8.47
CA ALA A 28 11.14 53.92 7.77
C ALA A 28 10.17 53.25 6.76
N LYS A 29 10.46 53.45 5.47
CA LYS A 29 9.77 52.80 4.35
C LYS A 29 10.28 51.37 4.18
N GLU A 30 9.35 50.48 3.86
CA GLU A 30 9.57 49.15 3.32
C GLU A 30 10.52 49.18 2.11
N SER A 31 11.41 48.19 2.01
CA SER A 31 12.07 47.85 0.75
C SER A 31 12.16 46.33 0.59
N LYS A 32 11.26 45.81 -0.26
CA LYS A 32 11.29 44.47 -0.84
C LYS A 32 12.52 44.33 -1.73
N HIS A 33 13.33 43.28 -1.54
CA HIS A 33 14.30 42.85 -2.56
C HIS A 33 13.69 41.73 -3.40
N GLN A 34 13.17 42.11 -4.58
CA GLN A 34 12.97 41.24 -5.73
C GLN A 34 14.24 41.28 -6.59
N LEU A 35 14.81 40.12 -6.91
CA LEU A 35 15.80 39.98 -7.97
C LEU A 35 15.06 39.70 -9.29
N GLN A 36 15.07 40.69 -10.17
CA GLN A 36 14.40 40.69 -11.47
C GLN A 36 15.45 40.49 -12.57
N TRP A 37 15.39 39.36 -13.29
CA TRP A 37 16.14 39.19 -14.53
C TRP A 37 15.38 39.86 -15.68
N ARG A 38 15.99 40.88 -16.30
CA ARG A 38 15.45 41.58 -17.48
C ARG A 38 15.95 40.89 -18.75
N PHE A 39 15.03 40.47 -19.62
CA PHE A 39 15.31 40.30 -21.06
C PHE A 39 14.54 41.34 -21.86
N SER A 40 15.28 42.07 -22.69
CA SER A 40 14.80 43.15 -23.57
C SER A 40 14.20 42.57 -24.84
N TYR A 41 12.94 42.91 -25.14
CA TYR A 41 12.35 42.69 -26.46
C TYR A 41 12.84 43.76 -27.45
N LYS A 42 13.33 43.32 -28.62
CA LYS A 42 13.40 44.13 -29.84
C LYS A 42 12.64 43.40 -30.94
N GLN A 43 11.58 44.03 -31.45
CA GLN A 43 10.90 43.65 -32.68
C GLN A 43 11.84 43.89 -33.88
N GLY A 44 11.93 42.91 -34.76
CA GLY A 44 12.61 42.99 -36.06
C GLY A 44 11.90 42.11 -37.08
N SER A 45 11.57 42.72 -38.22
CA SER A 45 10.71 42.23 -39.31
C SER A 45 11.28 41.02 -40.08
N LEU A 46 10.35 40.20 -40.59
CA LEU A 46 10.56 39.02 -41.45
C LEU A 46 11.31 39.31 -42.75
N ARG A 47 12.30 38.47 -43.08
CA ARG A 47 12.61 38.06 -44.47
C ARG A 47 13.02 36.59 -44.50
N THR A 48 12.41 35.87 -45.44
CA THR A 48 12.66 34.48 -45.82
C THR A 48 14.06 34.29 -46.41
N PRO A 49 14.67 33.11 -46.19
CA PRO A 49 15.48 32.48 -47.21
C PRO A 49 14.97 31.08 -47.56
N GLU A 50 14.94 30.79 -48.86
CA GLU A 50 14.74 29.47 -49.45
C GLU A 50 15.85 28.50 -49.02
N ALA A 51 15.46 27.28 -48.64
CA ALA A 51 16.39 26.19 -48.38
C ALA A 51 16.26 25.13 -49.47
N THR A 52 17.41 24.83 -50.08
CA THR A 52 17.63 23.87 -51.15
C THR A 52 17.47 22.44 -50.62
N ALA A 53 16.76 21.60 -51.38
CA ALA A 53 16.49 20.21 -51.03
C ALA A 53 17.76 19.36 -51.04
N THR A 54 17.97 18.58 -49.98
CA THR A 54 18.79 17.37 -50.02
C THR A 54 17.97 16.25 -49.39
N THR A 55 17.62 15.27 -50.22
CA THR A 55 16.88 14.07 -49.86
C THR A 55 17.76 13.13 -49.05
N THR A 56 17.40 12.93 -47.79
CA THR A 56 17.76 11.72 -47.03
C THR A 56 16.47 10.98 -46.72
N GLU A 57 16.32 9.84 -47.38
CA GLU A 57 15.25 8.88 -47.18
C GLU A 57 15.15 8.52 -45.69
N THR A 58 14.04 8.90 -45.08
CA THR A 58 13.65 8.38 -43.77
C THR A 58 12.79 7.17 -44.06
N GLU A 59 13.30 5.99 -43.79
CA GLU A 59 12.50 4.75 -43.80
C GLU A 59 11.28 4.97 -42.89
N ALA A 60 10.12 5.05 -43.52
CA ALA A 60 8.85 4.99 -42.84
C ALA A 60 8.79 3.63 -42.15
N ARG A 61 8.84 3.63 -40.81
CA ARG A 61 8.48 2.45 -40.02
C ARG A 61 7.10 2.00 -40.45
N GLU A 62 7.05 0.85 -41.10
CA GLU A 62 5.85 0.16 -41.52
C GLU A 62 4.86 0.07 -40.34
N THR A 63 3.60 0.35 -40.65
CA THR A 63 2.47 0.11 -39.76
C THR A 63 2.44 -1.35 -39.34
N ASN A 64 2.83 -1.59 -38.09
CA ASN A 64 3.01 -2.92 -37.52
C ASN A 64 1.64 -3.63 -37.37
N THR A 65 1.31 -4.54 -38.27
CA THR A 65 0.19 -5.46 -38.11
C THR A 65 0.52 -6.45 -37.00
N LYS A 66 0.17 -6.13 -35.74
CA LYS A 66 0.30 -7.06 -34.60
C LYS A 66 -0.40 -8.38 -34.92
N THR A 67 0.31 -9.50 -34.74
CA THR A 67 -0.23 -10.86 -34.95
C THR A 67 -1.36 -11.15 -33.96
N TYR A 68 -2.16 -12.20 -34.20
CA TYR A 68 -3.21 -12.62 -33.25
C TYR A 68 -2.62 -12.96 -31.86
N ASP A 69 -1.47 -13.63 -31.84
CA ASP A 69 -0.78 -13.97 -30.59
C ASP A 69 -0.28 -12.70 -29.87
N ASP A 70 0.24 -11.69 -30.59
CA ASP A 70 0.63 -10.40 -30.00
C ASP A 70 -0.56 -9.65 -29.37
N LYS A 71 -1.75 -9.76 -29.98
CA LYS A 71 -2.97 -9.17 -29.43
C LYS A 71 -3.41 -9.88 -28.16
N MET A 72 -3.36 -11.20 -28.13
CA MET A 72 -3.70 -11.99 -26.95
C MET A 72 -2.72 -11.77 -25.80
N LEU A 73 -1.42 -11.65 -26.09
CA LEU A 73 -0.38 -11.39 -25.08
C LEU A 73 -0.59 -10.04 -24.37
N ASN A 74 -1.17 -9.03 -25.03
CA ASN A 74 -1.58 -7.76 -24.38
C ASN A 74 -2.71 -7.93 -23.35
N ASN A 75 -3.28 -9.13 -23.17
CA ASN A 75 -4.28 -9.44 -22.14
C ASN A 75 -3.70 -10.25 -20.97
N TYR A 76 -2.41 -10.64 -21.04
CA TYR A 76 -1.72 -11.41 -20.01
C TYR A 76 -1.73 -10.68 -18.67
N VAL A 77 -2.10 -11.37 -17.60
CA VAL A 77 -1.96 -10.84 -16.23
C VAL A 77 -1.00 -11.77 -15.49
N PRO A 78 0.17 -11.28 -15.06
CA PRO A 78 1.13 -12.13 -14.37
C PRO A 78 0.57 -12.60 -13.02
N VAL A 79 0.90 -13.84 -12.67
CA VAL A 79 0.49 -14.47 -11.42
C VAL A 79 1.69 -14.80 -10.56
N TYR A 80 1.69 -14.24 -9.36
CA TYR A 80 2.66 -14.51 -8.31
C TYR A 80 2.04 -15.43 -7.26
N VAL A 81 2.88 -16.12 -6.49
CA VAL A 81 2.43 -16.94 -5.36
C VAL A 81 3.16 -16.51 -4.09
N MET A 82 2.41 -16.17 -3.05
CA MET A 82 3.00 -15.89 -1.74
C MET A 82 3.71 -17.14 -1.21
N LEU A 83 4.96 -16.99 -0.76
CA LEU A 83 5.71 -18.07 -0.08
C LEU A 83 5.13 -18.36 1.29
N GLN A 84 5.48 -19.49 1.92
CA GLN A 84 4.99 -19.79 3.27
C GLN A 84 5.43 -18.75 4.29
N LEU A 85 4.56 -18.50 5.27
CA LEU A 85 4.97 -17.81 6.48
C LEU A 85 6.05 -18.63 7.21
N GLY A 86 6.99 -17.95 7.87
CA GLY A 86 8.11 -18.60 8.57
C GLY A 86 9.13 -19.30 7.66
N ILE A 87 9.11 -19.06 6.35
CA ILE A 87 10.17 -19.55 5.44
C ILE A 87 11.56 -19.10 5.88
N ILE A 88 11.66 -17.87 6.40
CA ILE A 88 12.78 -17.42 7.22
C ILE A 88 12.32 -17.46 8.67
N THR A 89 13.04 -18.21 9.51
CA THR A 89 12.74 -18.35 10.94
C THR A 89 13.13 -17.11 11.74
N ASN A 90 12.62 -16.98 12.98
CA ASN A 90 12.99 -15.90 13.91
C ASN A 90 14.50 -15.80 14.20
N ASP A 91 15.24 -16.90 14.03
CA ASP A 91 16.70 -16.95 14.17
C ASP A 91 17.44 -16.53 12.89
N ASN A 92 16.72 -16.00 11.90
CA ASN A 92 17.23 -15.62 10.59
C ASN A 92 17.90 -16.77 9.84
N VAL A 93 17.18 -17.89 9.74
CA VAL A 93 17.59 -19.10 9.02
C VAL A 93 16.52 -19.50 8.02
N LEU A 94 16.92 -19.81 6.78
CA LEU A 94 16.05 -20.36 5.74
C LEU A 94 15.61 -21.78 6.11
N ALA A 95 14.34 -21.94 6.46
CA ALA A 95 13.75 -23.22 6.83
C ALA A 95 13.57 -24.13 5.61
N ASN A 96 13.85 -25.43 5.80
CA ASN A 96 13.53 -26.48 4.84
C ASN A 96 13.98 -26.18 3.38
N LYS A 97 15.23 -25.74 3.19
CA LYS A 97 15.82 -25.32 1.90
C LYS A 97 15.54 -26.29 0.73
N ASP A 98 15.58 -27.60 0.97
CA ASP A 98 15.28 -28.60 -0.08
C ASP A 98 13.80 -28.69 -0.43
N LYS A 99 12.90 -28.48 0.54
CA LYS A 99 11.45 -28.47 0.30
C LYS A 99 11.08 -27.26 -0.56
N ILE A 100 11.55 -26.07 -0.20
CA ILE A 100 11.25 -24.86 -0.98
C ILE A 100 11.81 -24.97 -2.42
N LYS A 101 13.02 -25.50 -2.61
CA LYS A 101 13.57 -25.76 -3.95
C LYS A 101 12.64 -26.62 -4.82
N LYS A 102 12.12 -27.72 -4.25
CA LYS A 102 11.15 -28.59 -4.94
C LYS A 102 9.84 -27.87 -5.27
N GLN A 103 9.33 -27.07 -4.34
CA GLN A 103 8.08 -26.31 -4.53
C GLN A 103 8.23 -25.21 -5.58
N LEU A 104 9.31 -24.42 -5.53
CA LEU A 104 9.61 -23.37 -6.52
C LEU A 104 9.81 -23.96 -7.93
N LYS A 105 10.52 -25.09 -8.03
CA LYS A 105 10.63 -25.83 -9.29
C LYS A 105 9.25 -26.21 -9.83
N LYS A 106 8.36 -26.71 -8.98
CA LYS A 106 7.00 -27.10 -9.36
C LYS A 106 6.16 -25.90 -9.80
N LEU A 107 6.26 -24.76 -9.11
CA LEU A 107 5.59 -23.51 -9.50
C LEU A 107 6.07 -23.01 -10.86
N LYS A 108 7.40 -23.00 -11.08
CA LYS A 108 7.96 -22.59 -12.38
C LYS A 108 7.51 -23.50 -13.52
N GLN A 109 7.52 -24.82 -13.30
CA GLN A 109 7.03 -25.80 -14.28
C GLN A 109 5.53 -25.65 -14.58
N SER A 110 4.75 -25.06 -13.67
CA SER A 110 3.35 -24.70 -13.89
C SER A 110 3.14 -23.31 -14.49
N GLN A 111 4.20 -22.61 -14.91
CA GLN A 111 4.16 -21.30 -15.56
C GLN A 111 3.91 -20.10 -14.63
N VAL A 112 4.05 -20.25 -13.32
CA VAL A 112 4.00 -19.10 -12.39
C VAL A 112 5.09 -18.07 -12.72
N ASP A 113 4.73 -16.78 -12.70
CA ASP A 113 5.60 -15.67 -13.08
C ASP A 113 6.65 -15.35 -12.01
N GLY A 114 6.23 -15.44 -10.75
CA GLY A 114 7.11 -15.17 -9.63
C GLY A 114 6.48 -15.50 -8.28
N VAL A 115 7.12 -15.02 -7.23
CA VAL A 115 6.69 -15.24 -5.84
C VAL A 115 6.72 -13.94 -5.05
N MET A 116 5.94 -13.90 -3.99
CA MET A 116 5.93 -12.79 -3.02
C MET A 116 6.43 -13.27 -1.66
N VAL A 117 7.22 -12.47 -0.98
CA VAL A 117 7.74 -12.81 0.35
C VAL A 117 7.81 -11.61 1.29
N ASP A 118 7.41 -11.85 2.53
CA ASP A 118 7.62 -10.93 3.64
C ASP A 118 9.09 -10.83 4.04
N VAL A 119 9.64 -9.62 4.00
CA VAL A 119 10.98 -9.30 4.48
C VAL A 119 10.87 -8.67 5.87
N TRP A 120 10.73 -9.54 6.87
CA TRP A 120 10.35 -9.20 8.25
C TRP A 120 11.36 -8.31 8.96
N TRP A 121 10.92 -7.11 9.33
CA TRP A 121 11.71 -6.17 10.12
C TRP A 121 12.22 -6.79 11.43
N GLY A 122 11.34 -7.52 12.11
CA GLY A 122 11.62 -8.23 13.36
C GLY A 122 12.74 -9.26 13.30
N ILE A 123 12.98 -9.85 12.13
CA ILE A 123 14.06 -10.83 11.91
C ILE A 123 15.35 -10.11 11.57
N VAL A 124 15.29 -9.22 10.56
CA VAL A 124 16.48 -8.60 9.97
C VAL A 124 17.15 -7.61 10.91
N GLU A 125 16.40 -6.76 11.62
CA GLU A 125 16.94 -5.79 12.59
C GLU A 125 16.79 -6.28 14.05
N SER A 126 16.79 -7.61 14.25
CA SER A 126 16.55 -8.25 15.55
C SER A 126 17.63 -7.94 16.60
N LYS A 127 18.90 -7.77 16.19
CA LYS A 127 20.04 -7.61 17.11
C LYS A 127 20.15 -6.21 17.71
N GLY A 128 19.51 -5.22 17.10
CA GLY A 128 19.50 -3.85 17.59
C GLY A 128 19.43 -2.82 16.46
N PRO A 129 19.35 -1.52 16.81
CA PRO A 129 19.26 -0.44 15.83
C PRO A 129 20.40 -0.51 14.81
N LYS A 130 20.03 -0.51 13.52
CA LYS A 130 20.92 -0.58 12.35
C LYS A 130 21.80 -1.83 12.26
N GLN A 131 21.49 -2.89 13.03
CA GLN A 131 22.18 -4.17 12.96
C GLN A 131 21.38 -5.13 12.06
N TYR A 132 21.43 -4.85 10.75
CA TYR A 132 20.68 -5.60 9.74
C TYR A 132 21.40 -6.90 9.36
N GLN A 133 20.66 -8.00 9.30
CA GLN A 133 21.18 -9.31 8.89
C GLN A 133 20.38 -9.87 7.71
N TRP A 134 20.98 -9.82 6.52
CA TRP A 134 20.30 -10.15 5.26
C TRP A 134 20.57 -11.56 4.72
N SER A 135 21.46 -12.33 5.36
CA SER A 135 22.01 -13.57 4.80
C SER A 135 20.95 -14.61 4.41
N ALA A 136 19.94 -14.86 5.25
CA ALA A 136 18.93 -15.87 4.93
C ALA A 136 17.98 -15.44 3.80
N TYR A 137 17.70 -14.15 3.69
CA TYR A 137 16.93 -13.58 2.58
C TYR A 137 17.73 -13.63 1.28
N ARG A 138 19.03 -13.33 1.32
CA ARG A 138 19.92 -13.52 0.15
C ARG A 138 19.91 -14.97 -0.32
N ASP A 139 20.10 -15.92 0.60
CA ASP A 139 20.00 -17.36 0.32
C ASP A 139 18.68 -17.74 -0.37
N LEU A 140 17.56 -17.18 0.06
CA LEU A 140 16.26 -17.40 -0.55
C LEU A 140 16.18 -16.78 -1.96
N PHE A 141 16.65 -15.54 -2.12
CA PHE A 141 16.56 -14.81 -3.39
C PHE A 141 17.44 -15.44 -4.46
N GLU A 142 18.61 -15.97 -4.09
CA GLU A 142 19.45 -16.78 -4.98
C GLU A 142 18.70 -18.02 -5.49
N ILE A 143 17.95 -18.70 -4.62
CA ILE A 143 17.14 -19.86 -5.03
C ILE A 143 16.03 -19.42 -5.99
N VAL A 144 15.28 -18.37 -5.65
CA VAL A 144 14.19 -17.84 -6.50
C VAL A 144 14.73 -17.47 -7.88
N GLN A 145 15.83 -16.73 -7.94
CA GLN A 145 16.51 -16.36 -9.18
C GLN A 145 16.99 -17.59 -9.96
N SER A 146 17.55 -18.60 -9.30
CA SER A 146 18.04 -19.83 -9.96
C SER A 146 16.94 -20.64 -10.66
N TYR A 147 15.68 -20.47 -10.25
CA TYR A 147 14.51 -21.07 -10.91
C TYR A 147 13.88 -20.14 -11.96
N GLY A 148 14.43 -18.95 -12.18
CA GLY A 148 13.91 -17.97 -13.14
C GLY A 148 12.52 -17.44 -12.76
N LEU A 149 12.24 -17.34 -11.46
CA LEU A 149 11.02 -16.71 -10.92
C LEU A 149 11.33 -15.25 -10.57
N LYS A 150 10.35 -14.36 -10.80
CA LYS A 150 10.39 -12.98 -10.30
C LYS A 150 10.06 -12.93 -8.81
N LEU A 151 10.35 -11.79 -8.18
CA LEU A 151 10.20 -11.59 -6.74
C LEU A 151 9.50 -10.27 -6.43
N GLN A 152 8.46 -10.34 -5.61
CA GLN A 152 7.82 -9.21 -4.94
C GLN A 152 8.28 -9.22 -3.48
N ALA A 153 8.96 -8.16 -3.05
CA ALA A 153 9.55 -8.08 -1.72
C ALA A 153 8.75 -7.12 -0.84
N ILE A 154 8.14 -7.63 0.23
CA ILE A 154 7.36 -6.81 1.17
C ILE A 154 8.28 -6.29 2.27
N MET A 155 8.32 -4.98 2.47
CA MET A 155 8.98 -4.35 3.63
C MET A 155 8.04 -4.48 4.84
N SER A 156 8.06 -5.65 5.48
CA SER A 156 7.11 -6.03 6.52
C SER A 156 7.49 -5.41 7.88
N PHE A 157 7.08 -4.14 8.09
CA PHE A 157 7.24 -3.38 9.34
C PHE A 157 6.19 -3.70 10.42
N HIS A 158 5.65 -4.91 10.37
CA HIS A 158 4.58 -5.39 11.23
C HIS A 158 4.92 -6.80 11.74
N GLN A 159 4.17 -7.24 12.74
CA GLN A 159 4.24 -8.60 13.28
C GLN A 159 3.48 -9.57 12.38
N CYS A 160 4.02 -10.78 12.19
CA CYS A 160 3.25 -11.95 11.77
C CYS A 160 2.71 -12.67 13.00
N GLY A 161 1.44 -13.02 13.01
CA GLY A 161 0.78 -13.67 14.15
C GLY A 161 -0.30 -12.76 14.74
N GLY A 162 -1.49 -13.32 14.96
CA GLY A 162 -2.62 -12.61 15.56
C GLY A 162 -3.64 -12.04 14.57
N ASN A 163 -3.38 -12.16 13.26
CA ASN A 163 -4.38 -11.96 12.20
C ASN A 163 -4.86 -13.32 11.63
N ILE A 164 -5.99 -13.29 10.91
CA ILE A 164 -6.55 -14.46 10.24
C ILE A 164 -5.52 -15.07 9.28
N GLY A 165 -5.18 -16.34 9.49
CA GLY A 165 -4.31 -17.11 8.60
C GLY A 165 -2.83 -17.11 8.97
N ASP A 166 -2.43 -16.39 10.02
CA ASP A 166 -1.06 -16.46 10.55
C ASP A 166 -0.85 -17.75 11.37
N ASP A 167 0.10 -18.58 10.94
CA ASP A 167 0.49 -19.84 11.61
C ASP A 167 1.85 -19.75 12.33
N VAL A 168 2.49 -18.58 12.27
CA VAL A 168 3.78 -18.28 12.92
C VAL A 168 3.69 -16.98 13.71
N ASN A 169 4.57 -16.83 14.70
CA ASN A 169 4.69 -15.61 15.49
C ASN A 169 6.06 -14.97 15.25
N ILE A 170 6.08 -13.86 14.52
CA ILE A 170 7.26 -13.07 14.18
C ILE A 170 6.97 -11.64 14.66
N PRO A 171 7.36 -11.25 15.88
CA PRO A 171 7.11 -9.91 16.39
C PRO A 171 7.98 -8.87 15.68
N ILE A 172 7.66 -7.57 15.82
CA ILE A 172 8.59 -6.47 15.50
C ILE A 172 9.86 -6.57 16.38
N PRO A 173 10.97 -5.85 16.07
CA PRO A 173 12.22 -6.04 16.80
C PRO A 173 12.07 -5.88 18.31
N LYS A 174 12.64 -6.81 19.07
CA LYS A 174 12.54 -6.84 20.54
C LYS A 174 12.94 -5.52 21.18
N TRP A 175 13.99 -4.88 20.68
CA TRP A 175 14.47 -3.60 21.21
C TRP A 175 13.46 -2.45 21.04
N VAL A 176 12.51 -2.55 20.10
CA VAL A 176 11.39 -1.62 19.93
C VAL A 176 10.28 -1.95 20.92
N LEU A 177 9.98 -3.24 21.10
CA LEU A 177 9.02 -3.69 22.13
C LEU A 177 9.43 -3.24 23.54
N GLU A 178 10.72 -3.31 23.87
CA GLU A 178 11.29 -2.84 25.14
C GLU A 178 11.10 -1.32 25.34
N ILE A 179 11.12 -0.52 24.26
CA ILE A 179 10.76 0.91 24.33
C ILE A 179 9.28 1.05 24.62
N GLY A 180 8.44 0.23 23.98
CA GLY A 180 7.00 0.20 24.20
C GLY A 180 6.59 -0.21 25.61
N ASP A 181 7.39 -1.00 26.32
CA ASP A 181 7.15 -1.33 27.73
C ASP A 181 7.29 -0.09 28.63
N SER A 182 8.17 0.85 28.27
CA SER A 182 8.33 2.14 28.97
C SER A 182 7.39 3.24 28.45
N ASN A 183 6.99 3.14 27.18
CA ASN A 183 6.16 4.12 26.49
C ASN A 183 5.09 3.41 25.65
N PRO A 184 4.00 2.92 26.25
CA PRO A 184 3.00 2.10 25.55
C PRO A 184 2.25 2.86 24.44
N ASP A 185 2.31 4.19 24.44
CA ASP A 185 1.70 5.04 23.42
C ASP A 185 2.43 5.03 22.07
N ILE A 186 3.51 4.27 21.91
CA ILE A 186 4.07 3.99 20.58
C ILE A 186 3.20 3.02 19.76
N PHE A 187 2.21 2.38 20.40
CA PHE A 187 1.32 1.41 19.81
C PHE A 187 -0.09 1.96 19.61
N TYR A 188 -0.76 1.50 18.56
CA TYR A 188 -2.18 1.78 18.37
C TYR A 188 -2.98 1.36 19.59
N THR A 189 -3.96 2.19 19.95
CA THR A 189 -4.67 2.05 21.21
C THR A 189 -6.16 2.28 20.99
N ASN A 190 -6.96 1.33 21.46
CA ASN A 190 -8.42 1.44 21.42
C ASN A 190 -8.94 2.27 22.61
N LYS A 191 -10.25 2.51 22.65
CA LYS A 191 -10.89 3.31 23.71
C LYS A 191 -10.62 2.76 25.11
N ASN A 192 -10.60 1.44 25.25
CA ASN A 192 -10.38 0.74 26.52
C ASN A 192 -8.91 0.74 26.98
N GLY A 193 -8.00 1.33 26.20
CA GLY A 193 -6.58 1.43 26.53
C GLY A 193 -5.76 0.18 26.16
N ASN A 194 -6.35 -0.78 25.44
CA ASN A 194 -5.64 -1.96 24.94
C ASN A 194 -4.63 -1.53 23.89
N ARG A 195 -3.39 -2.06 24.00
CA ARG A 195 -2.28 -1.72 23.11
C ARG A 195 -2.08 -2.82 22.08
N ASN A 196 -2.17 -2.47 20.80
CA ASN A 196 -1.86 -3.40 19.72
C ASN A 196 -0.36 -3.29 19.37
N LYS A 197 0.40 -4.35 19.68
CA LYS A 197 1.86 -4.40 19.48
C LYS A 197 2.29 -4.87 18.09
N GLU A 198 1.35 -5.05 17.16
CA GLU A 198 1.62 -5.59 15.82
C GLU A 198 2.48 -4.64 14.97
N CYS A 199 2.25 -3.33 15.08
CA CYS A 199 3.04 -2.30 14.41
C CYS A 199 3.05 -1.01 15.25
N LEU A 200 3.90 -0.05 14.87
CA LEU A 200 3.93 1.25 15.52
C LEU A 200 2.71 2.09 15.09
N SER A 201 2.15 2.86 16.02
CA SER A 201 1.14 3.86 15.70
C SER A 201 1.73 4.90 14.75
N LEU A 202 0.96 5.32 13.72
CA LEU A 202 1.36 6.45 12.87
C LEU A 202 1.59 7.75 13.65
N SER A 203 1.11 7.81 14.90
CA SER A 203 1.28 8.94 15.80
C SER A 203 2.74 9.22 16.17
N VAL A 204 3.62 8.21 16.02
CA VAL A 204 5.05 8.31 16.35
C VAL A 204 5.95 8.36 15.11
N ASP A 205 5.38 8.50 13.91
CA ASP A 205 6.11 8.59 12.64
C ASP A 205 7.30 9.54 12.69
N ASN A 206 7.09 10.70 13.31
CA ASN A 206 8.02 11.83 13.34
C ASN A 206 8.56 12.15 14.74
N LEU A 207 8.36 11.26 15.73
CA LEU A 207 8.85 11.45 17.09
C LEU A 207 10.16 10.69 17.31
N SER A 208 11.21 11.38 17.77
CA SER A 208 12.53 10.78 18.03
C SER A 208 12.56 9.95 19.33
N LEU A 209 11.83 8.83 19.33
CA LEU A 209 11.66 7.94 20.49
C LEU A 209 12.54 6.69 20.41
N PHE A 210 13.09 6.38 19.24
CA PHE A 210 13.70 5.08 18.95
C PHE A 210 15.23 5.16 18.93
N LYS A 211 15.81 5.43 20.11
CA LYS A 211 17.26 5.62 20.31
C LYS A 211 17.83 6.70 19.38
N GLY A 212 17.14 7.84 19.31
CA GLY A 212 17.51 9.01 18.50
C GLY A 212 16.93 9.02 17.08
N ARG A 213 16.16 8.00 16.67
CA ARG A 213 15.45 7.96 15.38
C ARG A 213 13.94 8.12 15.55
N THR A 214 13.28 8.59 14.49
CA THR A 214 11.81 8.47 14.32
C THR A 214 11.42 7.13 13.69
N ALA A 215 10.14 6.76 13.70
CA ALA A 215 9.68 5.54 13.02
C ALA A 215 9.91 5.59 11.50
N VAL A 216 9.60 6.71 10.85
CA VAL A 216 9.87 6.91 9.42
C VAL A 216 11.35 6.77 9.10
N GLU A 217 12.25 7.28 9.95
CA GLU A 217 13.69 7.10 9.75
C GLU A 217 14.12 5.64 9.88
N MET A 218 13.50 4.86 10.78
CA MET A 218 13.77 3.41 10.87
C MET A 218 13.37 2.69 9.59
N TYR A 219 12.17 2.99 9.06
CA TYR A 219 11.67 2.39 7.81
C TYR A 219 12.55 2.76 6.62
N ARG A 220 12.92 4.04 6.47
CA ARG A 220 13.86 4.52 5.45
C ARG A 220 15.21 3.82 5.55
N ASP A 221 15.80 3.77 6.76
CA ASP A 221 17.13 3.18 6.96
C ASP A 221 17.10 1.66 6.66
N TYR A 222 16.01 0.97 7.00
CA TYR A 222 15.79 -0.43 6.65
C TYR A 222 15.72 -0.65 5.14
N MET A 223 14.87 0.11 4.43
CA MET A 223 14.75 0.03 2.97
C MET A 223 16.07 0.38 2.28
N LYS A 224 16.81 1.37 2.80
CA LYS A 224 18.13 1.74 2.28
C LYS A 224 19.11 0.59 2.41
N SER A 225 19.17 -0.03 3.59
CA SER A 225 19.99 -1.22 3.83
C SER A 225 19.58 -2.38 2.92
N PHE A 226 18.27 -2.59 2.70
CA PHE A 226 17.78 -3.59 1.75
C PHE A 226 18.27 -3.32 0.32
N ARG A 227 18.10 -2.09 -0.19
CA ARG A 227 18.59 -1.71 -1.53
C ARG A 227 20.08 -2.00 -1.68
N GLU A 228 20.89 -1.54 -0.75
CA GLU A 228 22.35 -1.72 -0.79
C GLU A 228 22.76 -3.20 -0.76
N ASN A 229 22.09 -4.00 0.08
CA ASN A 229 22.42 -5.41 0.27
C ASN A 229 21.73 -6.35 -0.73
N MET A 230 20.83 -5.86 -1.58
CA MET A 230 20.12 -6.63 -2.61
C MET A 230 20.33 -6.05 -4.02
N GLU A 231 21.30 -5.16 -4.19
CA GLU A 231 21.56 -4.43 -5.45
C GLU A 231 21.76 -5.37 -6.63
N ASP A 232 22.42 -6.51 -6.45
CA ASP A 232 22.60 -7.53 -7.49
C ASP A 232 21.27 -8.15 -7.96
N PHE A 233 20.34 -8.41 -7.04
CA PHE A 233 19.00 -8.91 -7.39
C PHE A 233 18.14 -7.84 -8.04
N ILE A 234 18.25 -6.58 -7.60
CA ILE A 234 17.57 -5.43 -8.20
C ILE A 234 18.09 -5.19 -9.62
N SER A 235 19.41 -5.08 -9.79
CA SER A 235 20.07 -4.85 -11.08
C SER A 235 19.84 -5.99 -12.07
N SER A 236 19.71 -7.23 -11.60
CA SER A 236 19.35 -8.39 -12.45
C SER A 236 17.87 -8.42 -12.88
N GLY A 237 17.01 -7.55 -12.31
CA GLY A 237 15.58 -7.51 -12.61
C GLY A 237 14.79 -8.69 -12.05
N VAL A 238 15.30 -9.38 -11.02
CA VAL A 238 14.56 -10.44 -10.30
C VAL A 238 13.49 -9.81 -9.41
N ILE A 239 13.85 -8.76 -8.68
CA ILE A 239 12.90 -7.99 -7.87
C ILE A 239 12.13 -7.05 -8.79
N ILE A 240 10.83 -7.26 -8.89
CA ILE A 240 9.96 -6.49 -9.80
C ILE A 240 9.22 -5.35 -9.09
N ASP A 241 8.96 -5.52 -7.80
CA ASP A 241 8.37 -4.50 -6.96
C ASP A 241 8.83 -4.61 -5.51
N ILE A 242 8.74 -3.46 -4.83
CA ILE A 242 8.88 -3.32 -3.39
C ILE A 242 7.51 -2.92 -2.86
N GLU A 243 6.90 -3.82 -2.12
CA GLU A 243 5.66 -3.54 -1.43
C GLU A 243 5.96 -2.98 -0.04
N VAL A 244 5.60 -1.73 0.19
CA VAL A 244 5.92 -1.04 1.44
C VAL A 244 4.82 -1.32 2.45
N GLY A 245 5.17 -1.95 3.58
CA GLY A 245 4.22 -2.18 4.67
C GLY A 245 3.86 -0.87 5.38
N LEU A 246 2.57 -0.55 5.45
CA LEU A 246 2.07 0.74 5.96
C LEU A 246 1.16 0.60 7.20
N GLY A 247 1.21 -0.55 7.88
CA GLY A 247 0.35 -0.82 9.01
C GLY A 247 0.22 -2.31 9.35
N PRO A 248 -0.84 -2.69 10.09
CA PRO A 248 -1.13 -4.07 10.44
C PRO A 248 -1.27 -4.94 9.19
N ALA A 249 -0.71 -6.15 9.22
CA ALA A 249 -0.56 -7.06 8.07
C ALA A 249 0.11 -6.42 6.83
N GLY A 250 0.83 -5.31 7.01
CA GLY A 250 1.45 -4.54 5.92
C GLY A 250 0.47 -3.62 5.18
N GLU A 251 -0.81 -3.61 5.56
CA GLU A 251 -1.87 -2.85 4.90
C GLU A 251 -1.92 -1.41 5.43
N LEU A 252 -2.22 -0.45 4.55
CA LEU A 252 -2.49 0.93 4.94
C LEU A 252 -3.86 1.01 5.63
N ARG A 253 -3.90 0.77 6.93
CA ARG A 253 -5.10 0.88 7.78
C ARG A 253 -4.74 0.94 9.27
N TYR A 254 -5.76 1.18 10.08
CA TYR A 254 -5.70 0.96 11.53
C TYR A 254 -5.99 -0.51 11.90
N PRO A 255 -5.53 -1.00 13.06
CA PRO A 255 -5.84 -2.36 13.54
C PRO A 255 -7.24 -2.45 14.16
N SER A 256 -8.28 -2.09 13.41
CA SER A 256 -9.66 -1.97 13.94
C SER A 256 -10.37 -3.30 14.16
N TYR A 257 -9.84 -4.41 13.65
CA TYR A 257 -10.43 -5.76 13.76
C TYR A 257 -9.42 -6.79 14.28
N SER A 258 -8.87 -6.57 15.47
CA SER A 258 -7.86 -7.47 16.04
C SER A 258 -8.48 -8.71 16.69
N GLU A 259 -8.19 -9.91 16.15
CA GLU A 259 -8.64 -11.18 16.75
C GLU A 259 -8.06 -11.38 18.17
N THR A 260 -6.82 -10.93 18.39
CA THR A 260 -6.18 -11.02 19.71
C THR A 260 -6.88 -10.20 20.80
N GLN A 261 -7.71 -9.24 20.39
CA GLN A 261 -8.53 -8.40 21.27
C GLN A 261 -10.01 -8.83 21.25
N GLY A 262 -10.32 -9.99 20.68
CA GLY A 262 -11.64 -10.60 20.71
C GLY A 262 -12.59 -10.18 19.59
N TRP A 263 -12.12 -9.46 18.57
CA TRP A 263 -12.94 -9.19 17.38
C TRP A 263 -13.27 -10.50 16.65
N VAL A 264 -14.51 -10.60 16.18
CA VAL A 264 -15.02 -11.71 15.37
C VAL A 264 -15.85 -11.14 14.23
N PHE A 265 -15.61 -11.65 13.02
CA PHE A 265 -16.41 -11.28 11.85
C PHE A 265 -17.92 -11.54 12.08
N PRO A 266 -18.82 -10.60 11.77
CA PRO A 266 -18.61 -9.33 11.05
C PRO A 266 -18.67 -8.09 11.96
N GLY A 267 -18.03 -8.09 13.14
CA GLY A 267 -18.06 -6.93 14.04
C GLY A 267 -17.61 -5.62 13.38
N ILE A 268 -18.18 -4.48 13.77
CA ILE A 268 -17.84 -3.15 13.22
C ILE A 268 -16.39 -2.72 13.47
N GLY A 269 -15.69 -3.35 14.42
CA GLY A 269 -14.35 -2.95 14.83
C GLY A 269 -14.35 -1.71 15.74
N GLU A 270 -13.16 -1.23 16.09
CA GLU A 270 -13.00 -0.04 16.95
C GLU A 270 -12.01 0.97 16.37
N PHE A 271 -12.24 2.26 16.58
CA PHE A 271 -11.25 3.30 16.30
C PHE A 271 -9.99 3.13 17.15
N GLN A 272 -8.80 3.31 16.57
CA GLN A 272 -7.50 2.99 17.19
C GLN A 272 -6.65 4.24 17.48
N CYS A 273 -7.28 5.38 17.71
CA CYS A 273 -6.64 6.70 17.87
C CYS A 273 -6.50 7.19 19.33
N TYR A 274 -6.51 6.28 20.31
CA TYR A 274 -6.57 6.67 21.72
C TYR A 274 -5.21 6.76 22.41
N ASP A 275 -4.10 6.49 21.68
CA ASP A 275 -2.75 6.75 22.19
C ASP A 275 -2.57 8.24 22.45
N LYS A 276 -1.69 8.59 23.40
CA LYS A 276 -1.60 9.99 23.85
C LYS A 276 -1.22 10.98 22.74
N TYR A 277 -0.51 10.53 21.69
CA TYR A 277 -0.02 11.43 20.64
C TYR A 277 -1.13 11.73 19.64
N LEU A 278 -1.88 10.71 19.17
CA LEU A 278 -3.06 10.95 18.32
C LEU A 278 -4.16 11.71 19.06
N ARG A 279 -4.36 11.43 20.35
CA ARG A 279 -5.30 12.19 21.17
C ARG A 279 -4.91 13.67 21.26
N ALA A 280 -3.65 13.96 21.58
CA ALA A 280 -3.15 15.33 21.67
C ALA A 280 -3.24 16.06 20.32
N ASP A 281 -2.95 15.36 19.21
CA ASP A 281 -3.09 15.90 17.87
C ASP A 281 -4.55 16.26 17.54
N TYR A 282 -5.50 15.37 17.82
CA TYR A 282 -6.93 15.65 17.64
C TYR A 282 -7.39 16.83 18.50
N GLU A 283 -6.99 16.86 19.78
CA GLU A 283 -7.33 17.94 20.72
C GLU A 283 -6.80 19.31 20.28
N GLU A 284 -5.63 19.34 19.64
CA GLU A 284 -5.08 20.56 19.04
C GLU A 284 -5.89 20.99 17.81
N GLU A 285 -6.21 20.05 16.92
CA GLU A 285 -6.98 20.33 15.70
C GLU A 285 -8.38 20.85 16.01
N VAL A 286 -9.11 20.24 16.97
CA VAL A 286 -10.44 20.73 17.36
C VAL A 286 -10.36 22.11 18.03
N ARG A 287 -9.31 22.40 18.81
CA ARG A 287 -9.10 23.74 19.40
C ARG A 287 -8.82 24.78 18.31
N ARG A 288 -8.02 24.42 17.30
CA ARG A 288 -7.67 25.27 16.16
C ARG A 288 -8.89 25.68 15.33
N ILE A 289 -9.86 24.78 15.16
CA ILE A 289 -11.09 25.06 14.43
C ILE A 289 -12.22 25.66 15.29
N GLY A 290 -11.96 25.96 16.57
CA GLY A 290 -12.92 26.62 17.45
C GLY A 290 -13.92 25.70 18.16
N HIS A 291 -13.65 24.38 18.19
CA HIS A 291 -14.48 23.37 18.83
C HIS A 291 -13.74 22.57 19.94
N PRO A 292 -13.13 23.23 20.94
CA PRO A 292 -12.36 22.54 21.99
C PRO A 292 -13.19 21.55 22.84
N GLU A 293 -14.51 21.65 22.79
CA GLU A 293 -15.47 20.74 23.40
C GLU A 293 -15.54 19.38 22.72
N TRP A 294 -15.19 19.27 21.43
CA TRP A 294 -15.19 17.99 20.71
C TRP A 294 -14.12 17.03 21.27
N LYS A 295 -14.48 15.75 21.35
CA LYS A 295 -13.67 14.66 21.90
C LYS A 295 -13.65 13.49 20.93
N LEU A 296 -12.69 12.59 21.13
CA LEU A 296 -12.68 11.31 20.41
C LEU A 296 -14.01 10.54 20.66
N PRO A 297 -14.48 9.71 19.71
CA PRO A 297 -15.80 9.07 19.80
C PRO A 297 -16.01 8.18 21.03
N GLU A 298 -16.82 8.63 21.98
CA GLU A 298 -17.17 7.83 23.16
C GLU A 298 -18.33 6.85 22.92
N ASN A 299 -19.08 7.01 21.83
CA ASN A 299 -20.33 6.30 21.54
C ASN A 299 -20.26 5.35 20.33
N ALA A 300 -19.05 4.96 19.91
CA ALA A 300 -18.83 4.11 18.73
C ALA A 300 -19.04 2.60 18.95
N GLY A 301 -19.37 2.18 20.17
CA GLY A 301 -19.52 0.75 20.52
C GLY A 301 -18.18 0.06 20.74
N GLU A 302 -18.22 -1.28 20.70
CA GLU A 302 -17.08 -2.19 20.83
C GLU A 302 -16.88 -3.03 19.55
N TYR A 303 -15.76 -3.77 19.48
CA TYR A 303 -15.35 -4.55 18.30
C TYR A 303 -16.47 -5.34 17.61
N ASN A 304 -17.33 -5.99 18.39
CA ASN A 304 -18.32 -6.97 17.90
C ASN A 304 -19.75 -6.43 17.78
N ASP A 305 -19.93 -5.13 18.00
CA ASP A 305 -21.25 -4.51 17.83
C ASP A 305 -21.69 -4.50 16.35
N ILE A 306 -22.98 -4.25 16.15
CA ILE A 306 -23.56 -3.91 14.86
C ILE A 306 -23.76 -2.39 14.79
N PRO A 307 -23.74 -1.76 13.60
CA PRO A 307 -23.81 -0.31 13.48
C PRO A 307 -24.99 0.31 14.21
N GLU A 308 -26.18 -0.29 14.08
CA GLU A 308 -27.44 0.19 14.64
C GLU A 308 -27.52 0.11 16.17
N ALA A 309 -26.62 -0.64 16.81
CA ALA A 309 -26.53 -0.72 18.27
C ALA A 309 -25.67 0.40 18.87
N THR A 310 -25.04 1.24 18.05
CA THR A 310 -24.09 2.27 18.49
C THR A 310 -24.64 3.67 18.30
N GLY A 311 -24.30 4.60 19.19
CA GLY A 311 -24.68 6.00 19.02
C GLY A 311 -23.92 6.70 17.88
N PHE A 312 -22.74 6.18 17.50
CA PHE A 312 -21.93 6.78 16.45
C PHE A 312 -22.42 6.40 15.05
N PHE A 313 -22.75 5.12 14.80
CA PHE A 313 -23.03 4.59 13.46
C PHE A 313 -24.53 4.36 13.16
N GLU A 314 -25.43 4.68 14.09
CA GLU A 314 -26.87 4.50 13.82
C GLU A 314 -27.35 5.36 12.64
N TYR A 315 -28.24 4.77 11.84
CA TYR A 315 -28.62 5.22 10.49
C TYR A 315 -29.17 6.65 10.41
N SER A 316 -29.93 7.10 11.40
CA SER A 316 -30.81 8.26 11.26
C SER A 316 -30.24 9.56 11.84
N ASN A 317 -29.48 9.46 12.92
CA ASN A 317 -28.96 10.61 13.66
C ASN A 317 -27.60 10.28 14.34
N GLY A 318 -26.89 9.27 13.81
CA GLY A 318 -25.60 8.85 14.34
C GLY A 318 -24.58 9.97 14.29
N THR A 319 -23.66 9.98 15.24
CA THR A 319 -22.61 11.01 15.31
C THR A 319 -21.82 11.12 14.01
N TYR A 320 -21.64 10.03 13.25
CA TYR A 320 -20.96 10.03 11.94
C TYR A 320 -21.59 10.97 10.89
N LEU A 321 -22.88 11.31 11.03
CA LEU A 321 -23.61 12.24 10.15
C LEU A 321 -23.50 13.71 10.60
N LYS A 322 -23.14 13.95 11.87
CA LYS A 322 -23.02 15.28 12.48
C LYS A 322 -21.69 15.92 12.12
N GLU A 323 -21.60 17.24 12.32
CA GLU A 323 -20.38 18.00 12.03
C GLU A 323 -19.16 17.46 12.79
N GLU A 324 -19.32 17.19 14.09
CA GLU A 324 -18.27 16.63 14.95
C GLU A 324 -17.74 15.27 14.44
N GLY A 325 -18.64 14.38 14.02
CA GLY A 325 -18.27 13.05 13.53
C GLY A 325 -17.66 13.10 12.14
N LYS A 326 -18.18 13.95 11.24
CA LYS A 326 -17.57 14.19 9.92
C LYS A 326 -16.18 14.78 10.03
N PHE A 327 -15.97 15.69 10.98
CA PHE A 327 -14.65 16.25 11.27
C PHE A 327 -13.70 15.16 11.80
N PHE A 328 -14.14 14.37 12.78
CA PHE A 328 -13.36 13.26 13.31
C PHE A 328 -12.97 12.25 12.21
N LEU A 329 -13.91 11.80 11.38
CA LEU A 329 -13.64 10.83 10.31
C LEU A 329 -12.70 11.40 9.24
N SER A 330 -12.84 12.69 8.92
CA SER A 330 -11.93 13.38 8.00
C SER A 330 -10.51 13.47 8.57
N TRP A 331 -10.37 13.82 9.85
CA TRP A 331 -9.08 13.82 10.55
C TRP A 331 -8.46 12.41 10.59
N TYR A 332 -9.22 11.41 11.02
CA TYR A 332 -8.74 10.05 11.22
C TYR A 332 -8.27 9.39 9.91
N SER A 333 -9.03 9.56 8.83
CA SER A 333 -8.63 9.08 7.50
C SER A 333 -7.51 9.91 6.87
N LYS A 334 -7.45 11.23 7.10
CA LYS A 334 -6.34 12.09 6.65
C LYS A 334 -5.00 11.66 7.27
N LYS A 335 -4.99 11.28 8.55
CA LYS A 335 -3.77 10.77 9.20
C LYS A 335 -3.20 9.54 8.51
N LEU A 336 -4.07 8.63 8.08
CA LEU A 336 -3.68 7.45 7.34
C LEU A 336 -3.09 7.81 5.95
N LEU A 337 -3.70 8.76 5.23
CA LEU A 337 -3.18 9.24 3.94
C LEU A 337 -1.79 9.88 4.07
N LEU A 338 -1.60 10.73 5.09
CA LEU A 338 -0.31 11.38 5.36
C LEU A 338 0.78 10.38 5.74
N HIS A 339 0.43 9.37 6.53
CA HIS A 339 1.33 8.25 6.86
C HIS A 339 1.82 7.52 5.60
N GLY A 340 0.89 7.14 4.73
CA GLY A 340 1.19 6.47 3.46
C GLY A 340 2.08 7.31 2.54
N ASP A 341 1.73 8.59 2.33
CA ASP A 341 2.49 9.51 1.47
C ASP A 341 3.92 9.69 1.98
N GLN A 342 4.09 9.91 3.29
CA GLN A 342 5.40 10.15 3.87
C GLN A 342 6.33 8.95 3.71
N ILE A 343 5.86 7.73 4.00
CA ILE A 343 6.69 6.53 3.92
C ILE A 343 6.97 6.15 2.46
N LEU A 344 5.99 6.29 1.56
CA LEU A 344 6.21 6.06 0.14
C LEU A 344 7.15 7.09 -0.48
N ASP A 345 7.17 8.34 0.01
CA ASP A 345 8.17 9.32 -0.40
C ASP A 345 9.59 8.88 0.00
N GLU A 346 9.78 8.36 1.20
CA GLU A 346 11.05 7.78 1.65
C GLU A 346 11.43 6.54 0.84
N ALA A 347 10.49 5.64 0.57
CA ALA A 347 10.71 4.47 -0.29
C ALA A 347 11.15 4.91 -1.70
N ASN A 348 10.49 5.93 -2.27
CA ASN A 348 10.85 6.47 -3.58
C ASN A 348 12.25 7.09 -3.59
N LYS A 349 12.65 7.85 -2.55
CA LYS A 349 14.05 8.34 -2.40
C LYS A 349 15.02 7.17 -2.37
N VAL A 350 14.69 6.13 -1.59
CA VAL A 350 15.54 4.97 -1.41
C VAL A 350 15.70 4.19 -2.69
N PHE A 351 14.65 3.93 -3.46
CA PHE A 351 14.70 3.09 -4.68
C PHE A 351 14.77 3.87 -5.99
N LEU A 352 15.05 5.18 -5.91
CA LEU A 352 15.17 6.04 -7.08
C LEU A 352 16.16 5.47 -8.12
N GLY A 353 15.71 5.39 -9.38
CA GLY A 353 16.48 4.88 -10.51
C GLY A 353 16.55 3.35 -10.63
N CYS A 354 16.03 2.58 -9.67
CA CYS A 354 15.94 1.13 -9.78
C CYS A 354 14.82 0.73 -10.77
N LYS A 355 15.04 -0.30 -11.59
CA LYS A 355 14.02 -0.84 -12.51
C LYS A 355 13.03 -1.75 -11.80
N LEU A 356 12.20 -1.16 -10.95
CA LEU A 356 11.16 -1.83 -10.17
C LEU A 356 10.01 -0.86 -9.90
N LYS A 357 8.87 -1.38 -9.42
CA LYS A 357 7.73 -0.57 -8.97
C LYS A 357 7.69 -0.48 -7.45
N LEU A 358 7.14 0.60 -6.92
CA LEU A 358 6.65 0.60 -5.54
C LEU A 358 5.22 0.05 -5.54
N ALA A 359 4.83 -0.60 -4.45
CA ALA A 359 3.46 -1.01 -4.21
C ALA A 359 3.09 -0.76 -2.75
N ALA A 360 1.79 -0.64 -2.48
CA ALA A 360 1.28 -0.63 -1.13
C ALA A 360 -0.11 -1.25 -1.08
N LYS A 361 -0.40 -1.89 0.06
CA LYS A 361 -1.61 -2.68 0.26
C LYS A 361 -2.75 -1.87 0.84
N VAL A 362 -3.95 -2.08 0.31
CA VAL A 362 -5.21 -1.55 0.83
C VAL A 362 -6.12 -2.73 1.14
N SER A 363 -6.69 -2.76 2.35
CA SER A 363 -7.47 -3.90 2.81
C SER A 363 -8.91 -3.88 2.29
N GLY A 364 -9.45 -5.07 2.02
CA GLY A 364 -10.80 -5.27 1.51
C GLY A 364 -11.81 -5.41 2.64
N ILE A 365 -12.22 -4.28 3.24
CA ILE A 365 -13.18 -4.27 4.35
C ILE A 365 -14.60 -4.35 3.80
N HIS A 366 -15.00 -5.56 3.44
CA HIS A 366 -16.23 -5.79 2.68
C HIS A 366 -17.49 -5.90 3.54
N TRP A 367 -17.39 -6.14 4.85
CA TRP A 367 -18.54 -6.20 5.75
C TRP A 367 -19.02 -4.80 6.11
N TRP A 368 -20.33 -4.66 6.32
CA TRP A 368 -21.03 -3.37 6.45
C TRP A 368 -20.94 -2.42 5.26
N TYR A 369 -20.28 -2.78 4.16
CA TYR A 369 -20.26 -2.00 2.92
C TYR A 369 -21.68 -1.69 2.37
N LYS A 370 -22.64 -2.61 2.58
CA LYS A 370 -24.05 -2.41 2.18
C LYS A 370 -24.91 -1.74 3.25
N SER A 371 -24.33 -1.31 4.37
CA SER A 371 -24.98 -0.43 5.35
C SER A 371 -24.73 1.03 4.99
N ASP A 372 -25.53 1.96 5.49
CA ASP A 372 -25.33 3.38 5.21
C ASP A 372 -24.13 3.99 5.93
N SER A 373 -23.68 3.38 7.02
CA SER A 373 -22.56 3.88 7.81
C SER A 373 -21.21 3.36 7.36
N HIS A 374 -21.16 2.24 6.62
CA HIS A 374 -19.90 1.59 6.23
C HIS A 374 -18.96 1.38 7.45
N ALA A 375 -19.54 1.07 8.63
CA ALA A 375 -18.87 1.24 9.92
C ALA A 375 -17.48 0.59 10.01
N ALA A 376 -17.29 -0.59 9.44
CA ALA A 376 -15.99 -1.27 9.44
C ALA A 376 -14.92 -0.57 8.58
N GLU A 377 -15.31 -0.01 7.42
CA GLU A 377 -14.40 0.82 6.61
C GLU A 377 -14.00 2.06 7.41
N LEU A 378 -14.97 2.71 8.07
CA LEU A 378 -14.72 3.90 8.89
C LEU A 378 -13.74 3.64 10.04
N THR A 379 -13.94 2.55 10.81
CA THR A 379 -13.03 2.20 11.92
C THR A 379 -11.63 1.82 11.43
N ALA A 380 -11.53 1.20 10.25
CA ALA A 380 -10.25 0.87 9.60
C ALA A 380 -9.51 2.11 9.05
N GLY A 381 -10.16 3.28 9.01
CA GLY A 381 -9.59 4.54 8.53
C GLY A 381 -9.97 4.90 7.09
N TYR A 382 -10.76 4.07 6.42
CA TYR A 382 -11.30 4.35 5.09
C TYR A 382 -12.60 5.11 5.24
N TYR A 383 -12.56 6.43 5.06
CA TYR A 383 -13.76 7.26 5.15
C TYR A 383 -14.60 7.14 3.86
N ASN A 384 -15.11 5.94 3.59
CA ASN A 384 -15.94 5.60 2.45
C ASN A 384 -17.42 5.62 2.87
N LEU A 385 -18.26 6.29 2.08
CA LEU A 385 -19.71 6.33 2.23
C LEU A 385 -20.34 6.42 0.83
N LYS A 386 -21.65 6.18 0.74
CA LYS A 386 -22.41 6.31 -0.54
C LYS A 386 -22.17 7.61 -1.30
N ASN A 387 -21.95 8.72 -0.60
CA ASN A 387 -21.71 10.04 -1.17
C ASN A 387 -20.27 10.56 -0.99
N ARG A 388 -19.35 9.70 -0.52
CA ARG A 388 -17.96 10.05 -0.24
C ARG A 388 -17.05 8.89 -0.63
N ASP A 389 -16.24 9.06 -1.67
CA ASP A 389 -15.25 8.05 -2.04
C ASP A 389 -14.05 8.08 -1.08
N GLY A 390 -13.87 7.01 -0.32
CA GLY A 390 -12.76 6.87 0.63
C GLY A 390 -11.45 6.38 0.01
N TYR A 391 -11.50 5.77 -1.18
CA TYR A 391 -10.36 5.08 -1.79
C TYR A 391 -9.69 5.89 -2.89
N ARG A 392 -10.42 6.78 -3.54
CA ARG A 392 -9.88 7.66 -4.60
C ARG A 392 -8.71 8.52 -4.13
N ALA A 393 -8.79 9.06 -2.92
CA ALA A 393 -7.68 9.82 -2.33
C ALA A 393 -6.43 8.95 -2.10
N ILE A 394 -6.62 7.67 -1.75
CA ILE A 394 -5.52 6.70 -1.64
C ILE A 394 -4.89 6.48 -3.01
N ALA A 395 -5.70 6.22 -4.05
CA ALA A 395 -5.20 6.03 -5.42
C ALA A 395 -4.40 7.24 -5.93
N LYS A 396 -4.87 8.47 -5.66
CA LYS A 396 -4.13 9.70 -5.99
C LYS A 396 -2.78 9.78 -5.27
N MET A 397 -2.77 9.51 -3.97
CA MET A 397 -1.54 9.48 -3.17
C MET A 397 -0.56 8.44 -3.76
N MET A 398 -1.01 7.23 -4.09
CA MET A 398 -0.17 6.22 -4.76
C MET A 398 0.37 6.73 -6.11
N GLY A 399 -0.44 7.43 -6.89
CA GLY A 399 -0.08 7.96 -8.21
C GLY A 399 0.98 9.06 -8.19
N ARG A 400 1.11 9.78 -7.07
CA ARG A 400 2.22 10.72 -6.82
C ARG A 400 3.56 9.98 -6.70
N HIS A 401 3.55 8.76 -6.16
CA HIS A 401 4.75 7.95 -5.94
C HIS A 401 5.03 6.94 -7.06
N HIS A 402 4.22 6.93 -8.12
CA HIS A 402 4.25 5.90 -9.17
C HIS A 402 4.06 4.48 -8.60
N ALA A 403 3.32 4.38 -7.49
CA ALA A 403 3.09 3.14 -6.78
C ALA A 403 1.87 2.39 -7.32
N ILE A 404 1.91 1.07 -7.22
CA ILE A 404 0.80 0.16 -7.50
C ILE A 404 -0.11 0.12 -6.27
N LEU A 405 -1.42 0.25 -6.48
CA LEU A 405 -2.41 -0.07 -5.45
C LEU A 405 -2.64 -1.59 -5.47
N ASN A 406 -2.21 -2.30 -4.43
CA ASN A 406 -2.46 -3.73 -4.27
C ASN A 406 -3.70 -3.94 -3.37
N PHE A 407 -4.76 -4.55 -3.90
CA PHE A 407 -6.04 -4.71 -3.20
C PHE A 407 -6.42 -6.18 -2.96
N THR A 408 -7.05 -6.48 -1.83
CA THR A 408 -7.45 -7.86 -1.48
C THR A 408 -8.95 -8.14 -1.77
N CYS A 409 -9.45 -9.33 -1.42
CA CYS A 409 -10.83 -9.83 -1.61
C CYS A 409 -11.23 -10.13 -3.07
N LEU A 410 -10.27 -10.29 -3.99
CA LEU A 410 -10.57 -10.49 -5.41
C LEU A 410 -11.28 -11.80 -5.75
N GLU A 411 -11.31 -12.76 -4.82
CA GLU A 411 -11.93 -14.07 -4.99
C GLU A 411 -13.36 -14.15 -4.45
N MET A 412 -13.77 -13.16 -3.66
CA MET A 412 -15.02 -13.21 -2.90
C MET A 412 -16.24 -12.85 -3.75
N LYS A 413 -17.35 -13.56 -3.53
CA LYS A 413 -18.67 -13.21 -4.06
C LYS A 413 -19.63 -12.79 -2.96
N ASN A 414 -20.56 -11.90 -3.29
CA ASN A 414 -21.60 -11.45 -2.36
C ASN A 414 -22.46 -12.61 -1.84
N THR A 415 -22.73 -13.59 -2.72
CA THR A 415 -23.55 -14.77 -2.40
C THR A 415 -22.87 -15.74 -1.44
N GLU A 416 -21.57 -15.63 -1.22
CA GLU A 416 -20.81 -16.43 -0.25
C GLU A 416 -20.86 -15.82 1.16
N GLN A 417 -21.39 -14.60 1.30
CA GLN A 417 -21.36 -13.85 2.55
C GLN A 417 -22.68 -13.94 3.33
N PRO A 418 -22.65 -13.98 4.66
CA PRO A 418 -23.87 -14.01 5.46
C PRO A 418 -24.64 -12.69 5.33
N ALA A 419 -25.95 -12.76 5.07
CA ALA A 419 -26.79 -11.58 4.84
C ALA A 419 -26.74 -10.55 6.00
N LYS A 420 -26.60 -11.02 7.24
CA LYS A 420 -26.49 -10.18 8.45
C LYS A 420 -25.23 -9.30 8.47
N ALA A 421 -24.18 -9.67 7.74
CA ALA A 421 -22.93 -8.91 7.70
C ALA A 421 -22.97 -7.73 6.70
N LYS A 422 -24.05 -7.62 5.92
CA LYS A 422 -24.23 -6.55 4.91
C LYS A 422 -23.00 -6.42 3.99
N CYS A 423 -22.42 -7.55 3.59
CA CYS A 423 -21.21 -7.57 2.81
C CYS A 423 -21.42 -7.11 1.36
N GLY A 424 -20.43 -6.44 0.79
CA GLY A 424 -20.37 -6.11 -0.64
C GLY A 424 -18.98 -6.22 -1.25
N PRO A 425 -18.29 -7.38 -1.17
CA PRO A 425 -16.95 -7.51 -1.74
C PRO A 425 -16.88 -7.24 -3.24
N GLN A 426 -17.90 -7.61 -4.02
CA GLN A 426 -17.88 -7.41 -5.48
C GLN A 426 -17.96 -5.92 -5.84
N GLU A 427 -18.87 -5.18 -5.18
CA GLU A 427 -19.02 -3.74 -5.38
C GLU A 427 -17.81 -2.97 -4.85
N LEU A 428 -17.24 -3.41 -3.72
CA LEU A 428 -16.03 -2.82 -3.16
C LEU A 428 -14.82 -2.98 -4.09
N VAL A 429 -14.58 -4.20 -4.59
CA VAL A 429 -13.52 -4.45 -5.58
C VAL A 429 -13.74 -3.59 -6.83
N GLN A 430 -14.97 -3.53 -7.33
CA GLN A 430 -15.31 -2.69 -8.48
C GLN A 430 -15.00 -1.20 -8.21
N GLN A 431 -15.35 -0.68 -7.02
CA GLN A 431 -15.08 0.71 -6.63
C GLN A 431 -13.57 0.99 -6.61
N VAL A 432 -12.80 0.18 -5.85
CA VAL A 432 -11.37 0.44 -5.59
C VAL A 432 -10.53 0.32 -6.87
N LEU A 433 -10.76 -0.72 -7.66
CA LEU A 433 -10.04 -0.91 -8.94
C LEU A 433 -10.38 0.22 -9.92
N SER A 434 -11.65 0.61 -9.99
CA SER A 434 -12.06 1.75 -10.81
C SER A 434 -11.39 3.05 -10.35
N CYS A 435 -11.25 3.29 -9.05
CA CYS A 435 -10.53 4.45 -8.53
C CYS A 435 -9.08 4.48 -9.01
N GLY A 436 -8.36 3.36 -8.89
CA GLY A 436 -6.98 3.27 -9.36
C GLY A 436 -6.85 3.60 -10.85
N TRP A 437 -7.64 2.94 -11.70
CA TRP A 437 -7.58 3.18 -13.15
C TRP A 437 -8.03 4.58 -13.57
N ARG A 438 -9.02 5.17 -12.89
CA ARG A 438 -9.48 6.54 -13.17
C ARG A 438 -8.44 7.59 -12.78
N GLU A 439 -7.61 7.30 -11.79
CA GLU A 439 -6.45 8.13 -11.42
C GLU A 439 -5.19 7.78 -12.22
N GLY A 440 -5.30 6.86 -13.19
CA GLY A 440 -4.21 6.51 -14.10
C GLY A 440 -3.06 5.75 -13.42
N ILE A 441 -3.35 5.04 -12.33
CA ILE A 441 -2.37 4.18 -11.64
C ILE A 441 -2.59 2.71 -11.97
N GLU A 442 -1.54 1.94 -11.77
CA GLU A 442 -1.59 0.49 -11.85
C GLU A 442 -2.28 -0.09 -10.61
N VAL A 443 -3.10 -1.13 -10.83
CA VAL A 443 -3.82 -1.84 -9.78
C VAL A 443 -3.49 -3.31 -9.83
N ALA A 444 -3.00 -3.85 -8.71
CA ALA A 444 -2.75 -5.27 -8.50
C ALA A 444 -3.68 -5.79 -7.40
N GLY A 445 -3.62 -7.09 -7.11
CA GLY A 445 -4.44 -7.62 -6.03
C GLY A 445 -4.19 -9.06 -5.64
N GLU A 446 -4.90 -9.46 -4.59
CA GLU A 446 -4.73 -10.71 -3.87
C GLU A 446 -6.09 -11.35 -3.56
N ASN A 447 -6.09 -12.66 -3.34
CA ASN A 447 -7.21 -13.30 -2.65
C ASN A 447 -7.04 -13.13 -1.13
N ALA A 448 -8.12 -12.77 -0.45
CA ALA A 448 -8.09 -12.55 1.00
C ALA A 448 -7.98 -13.87 1.78
N LEU A 449 -8.69 -14.90 1.34
CA LEU A 449 -8.70 -16.22 1.98
C LEU A 449 -8.21 -17.31 1.03
N PRO A 450 -7.59 -18.41 1.53
CA PRO A 450 -7.17 -19.52 0.68
C PRO A 450 -8.34 -20.16 -0.07
N ARG A 451 -8.29 -20.17 -1.41
CA ARG A 451 -9.29 -20.80 -2.28
C ARG A 451 -8.65 -21.76 -3.26
N PHE A 452 -9.26 -22.92 -3.47
CA PHE A 452 -8.75 -23.96 -4.38
C PHE A 452 -9.76 -24.35 -5.47
N ASP A 453 -10.92 -23.70 -5.46
CA ASP A 453 -12.08 -24.01 -6.28
C ASP A 453 -12.24 -23.04 -7.46
N ARG A 454 -12.94 -23.51 -8.49
CA ARG A 454 -13.17 -22.74 -9.72
C ARG A 454 -13.95 -21.45 -9.50
N ASN A 455 -14.83 -21.39 -8.49
CA ASN A 455 -15.65 -20.20 -8.28
C ASN A 455 -14.80 -19.01 -7.86
N GLY A 456 -13.90 -19.20 -6.89
CA GLY A 456 -12.95 -18.18 -6.47
C GLY A 456 -12.01 -17.78 -7.61
N TYR A 457 -11.45 -18.76 -8.34
CA TYR A 457 -10.59 -18.48 -9.50
C TYR A 457 -11.31 -17.70 -10.60
N ASN A 458 -12.55 -18.06 -10.95
CA ASN A 458 -13.31 -17.35 -11.97
C ASN A 458 -13.66 -15.92 -11.55
N GLN A 459 -13.87 -15.68 -10.25
CA GLN A 459 -14.07 -14.32 -9.73
C GLN A 459 -12.79 -13.48 -9.84
N ILE A 460 -11.62 -14.07 -9.54
CA ILE A 460 -10.33 -13.41 -9.73
C ILE A 460 -10.10 -13.09 -11.21
N ILE A 461 -10.34 -14.06 -12.12
CA ILE A 461 -10.16 -13.85 -13.56
C ILE A 461 -11.08 -12.73 -14.08
N LEU A 462 -12.32 -12.67 -13.59
CA LEU A 462 -13.24 -11.57 -13.90
C LEU A 462 -12.67 -10.23 -13.43
N ASN A 463 -12.21 -10.14 -12.18
CA ASN A 463 -11.65 -8.90 -11.64
C ASN A 463 -10.35 -8.48 -12.33
N ALA A 464 -9.54 -9.44 -12.80
CA ALA A 464 -8.30 -9.19 -13.53
C ALA A 464 -8.53 -8.52 -14.89
N ARG A 465 -9.66 -8.84 -15.54
CA ARG A 465 -10.10 -8.27 -16.82
C ARG A 465 -11.63 -8.09 -16.79
N PRO A 466 -12.11 -7.00 -16.17
CA PRO A 466 -13.54 -6.81 -15.93
C PRO A 466 -14.36 -6.67 -17.20
N ASN A 467 -13.71 -6.33 -18.32
CA ASN A 467 -14.34 -6.20 -19.63
C ASN A 467 -13.96 -7.33 -20.61
N GLY A 468 -13.30 -8.40 -20.14
CA GLY A 468 -12.87 -9.52 -20.99
C GLY A 468 -11.60 -9.24 -21.83
N ILE A 469 -11.32 -10.12 -22.79
CA ILE A 469 -10.15 -10.02 -23.68
C ILE A 469 -10.39 -9.08 -24.88
N ASN A 470 -9.30 -8.54 -25.45
CA ASN A 470 -9.27 -7.79 -26.70
C ASN A 470 -10.13 -6.52 -26.72
N GLN A 471 -10.29 -5.87 -25.57
CA GLN A 471 -10.91 -4.55 -25.49
C GLN A 471 -9.83 -3.46 -25.37
N ASP A 472 -9.38 -2.94 -26.51
CA ASP A 472 -8.39 -1.86 -26.55
C ASP A 472 -8.84 -0.67 -25.68
N GLY A 473 -7.93 -0.21 -24.81
CA GLY A 473 -8.18 0.92 -23.91
C GLY A 473 -9.06 0.62 -22.69
N LYS A 474 -9.44 -0.65 -22.46
CA LYS A 474 -10.11 -1.05 -21.21
C LYS A 474 -9.11 -1.44 -20.12
N PRO A 475 -9.49 -1.26 -18.85
CA PRO A 475 -8.63 -1.57 -17.74
C PRO A 475 -8.36 -3.08 -17.61
N ARG A 476 -7.17 -3.39 -17.12
CA ARG A 476 -6.68 -4.72 -16.76
C ARG A 476 -5.83 -4.56 -15.49
N MET A 477 -5.85 -5.56 -14.62
CA MET A 477 -4.93 -5.59 -13.48
C MET A 477 -3.47 -5.75 -13.90
N PHE A 478 -2.57 -5.08 -13.19
CA PHE A 478 -1.12 -5.15 -13.39
C PHE A 478 -0.52 -6.48 -12.88
N GLY A 479 -1.21 -7.18 -12.00
CA GLY A 479 -0.75 -8.46 -11.49
C GLY A 479 -1.68 -9.01 -10.43
N PHE A 480 -1.58 -10.31 -10.20
CA PHE A 480 -2.32 -10.99 -9.15
C PHE A 480 -1.39 -11.86 -8.31
N THR A 481 -1.53 -11.79 -6.99
CA THR A 481 -0.71 -12.58 -6.07
C THR A 481 -1.58 -13.54 -5.27
N TYR A 482 -1.34 -14.84 -5.46
CA TYR A 482 -2.12 -15.91 -4.85
C TYR A 482 -1.65 -16.22 -3.42
N LEU A 483 -2.57 -16.13 -2.46
CA LEU A 483 -2.41 -16.53 -1.07
C LEU A 483 -2.89 -17.98 -0.89
N ARG A 484 -2.05 -18.97 -0.56
CA ARG A 484 -0.58 -18.96 -0.39
C ARG A 484 -0.03 -20.32 -0.84
N LEU A 485 1.28 -20.38 -1.14
CA LEU A 485 1.97 -21.65 -1.38
C LEU A 485 1.78 -22.60 -0.19
N SER A 486 1.24 -23.78 -0.46
CA SER A 486 1.00 -24.81 0.56
C SER A 486 1.06 -26.20 -0.06
N ASP A 487 1.26 -27.22 0.77
CA ASP A 487 1.17 -28.60 0.30
C ASP A 487 -0.25 -28.91 -0.23
N LYS A 488 -1.28 -28.27 0.34
CA LYS A 488 -2.66 -28.35 -0.13
C LYS A 488 -2.84 -27.76 -1.54
N LEU A 489 -2.25 -26.60 -1.84
CA LEU A 489 -2.23 -26.03 -3.20
C LEU A 489 -1.57 -27.00 -4.19
N LEU A 490 -0.43 -27.57 -3.81
CA LEU A 490 0.38 -28.43 -4.69
C LEU A 490 -0.14 -29.86 -4.80
N SER A 491 -1.15 -30.24 -4.03
CA SER A 491 -1.81 -31.56 -4.10
C SER A 491 -2.88 -31.61 -5.20
N GLU A 492 -3.11 -32.78 -5.78
CA GLU A 492 -4.24 -32.98 -6.70
C GLU A 492 -5.54 -33.20 -5.92
N PRO A 493 -6.71 -32.75 -6.41
CA PRO A 493 -6.94 -32.09 -7.72
C PRO A 493 -6.74 -30.56 -7.73
N ASN A 494 -6.33 -29.97 -6.60
CA ASN A 494 -6.20 -28.51 -6.46
C ASN A 494 -5.19 -27.94 -7.46
N PHE A 495 -4.03 -28.59 -7.59
CA PHE A 495 -2.96 -28.12 -8.46
C PHE A 495 -3.35 -28.15 -9.95
N THR A 496 -4.14 -29.14 -10.38
CA THR A 496 -4.71 -29.13 -11.74
C THR A 496 -5.63 -27.93 -11.96
N THR A 497 -6.49 -27.60 -10.99
CA THR A 497 -7.38 -26.44 -11.08
C THR A 497 -6.58 -25.13 -11.08
N PHE A 498 -5.53 -25.03 -10.26
CA PHE A 498 -4.63 -23.88 -10.22
C PHE A 498 -3.89 -23.67 -11.55
N LYS A 499 -3.41 -24.74 -12.20
CA LYS A 499 -2.81 -24.63 -13.55
C LYS A 499 -3.80 -24.10 -14.60
N MET A 500 -5.07 -24.50 -14.52
CA MET A 500 -6.10 -23.93 -15.39
C MET A 500 -6.29 -22.44 -15.11
N PHE A 501 -6.32 -22.03 -13.83
CA PHE A 501 -6.36 -20.63 -13.43
C PHE A 501 -5.20 -19.82 -14.01
N LEU A 502 -3.95 -20.29 -13.87
CA LEU A 502 -2.77 -19.65 -14.46
C LEU A 502 -2.93 -19.44 -15.97
N LYS A 503 -3.31 -20.50 -16.69
CA LYS A 503 -3.54 -20.44 -18.14
C LYS A 503 -4.58 -19.37 -18.51
N ARG A 504 -5.64 -19.18 -17.70
CA ARG A 504 -6.64 -18.14 -17.95
C ARG A 504 -6.15 -16.75 -17.61
N MET A 505 -5.39 -16.58 -16.53
CA MET A 505 -4.75 -15.31 -16.20
C MET A 505 -3.78 -14.85 -17.30
N HIS A 506 -3.06 -15.80 -17.88
CA HIS A 506 -2.15 -15.61 -19.02
C HIS A 506 -2.84 -15.45 -20.37
N ALA A 507 -4.17 -15.29 -20.39
CA ALA A 507 -4.95 -15.17 -21.62
C ALA A 507 -4.74 -16.34 -22.61
N ASN A 508 -4.61 -17.57 -22.09
CA ASN A 508 -4.26 -18.80 -22.80
C ASN A 508 -2.91 -18.76 -23.54
N GLN A 509 -2.05 -17.79 -23.24
CA GLN A 509 -0.68 -17.76 -23.72
C GLN A 509 0.21 -18.63 -22.83
N GLU A 510 1.33 -19.08 -23.39
CA GLU A 510 2.40 -19.67 -22.60
C GLU A 510 3.07 -18.59 -21.74
N TYR A 511 3.74 -19.00 -20.67
CA TYR A 511 4.59 -18.13 -19.85
C TYR A 511 5.48 -17.21 -20.69
N CYS A 512 5.48 -15.92 -20.37
CA CYS A 512 6.31 -14.92 -21.02
C CYS A 512 7.33 -14.36 -20.01
N SER A 513 8.63 -14.58 -20.25
CA SER A 513 9.69 -14.17 -19.32
C SER A 513 9.99 -12.67 -19.34
N GLU A 514 9.64 -11.99 -20.44
CA GLU A 514 9.99 -10.59 -20.72
C GLU A 514 8.73 -9.69 -20.53
N PRO A 515 8.62 -8.95 -19.41
CA PRO A 515 7.45 -8.14 -19.09
C PRO A 515 7.05 -7.12 -20.15
N GLU A 516 8.01 -6.57 -20.89
CA GLU A 516 7.81 -5.63 -22.00
C GLU A 516 6.91 -6.20 -23.10
N MET A 517 6.90 -7.53 -23.31
CA MET A 517 6.12 -8.18 -24.36
C MET A 517 4.60 -8.15 -24.07
N TYR A 518 4.20 -7.92 -22.81
CA TYR A 518 2.80 -7.79 -22.39
C TYR A 518 2.48 -6.44 -21.74
N ASN A 519 3.25 -5.40 -22.11
CA ASN A 519 3.14 -4.01 -21.64
C ASN A 519 3.34 -3.86 -20.12
N HIS A 520 4.28 -4.60 -19.55
CA HIS A 520 4.70 -4.50 -18.14
C HIS A 520 6.17 -4.08 -18.01
N GLU A 521 6.65 -3.23 -18.92
CA GLU A 521 8.03 -2.75 -18.90
C GLU A 521 8.36 -2.06 -17.56
N LEU A 522 9.43 -2.52 -16.91
CA LEU A 522 9.94 -1.93 -15.67
C LEU A 522 10.97 -0.85 -16.00
N LEU A 523 10.48 0.37 -16.11
CA LEU A 523 11.32 1.56 -16.25
C LEU A 523 12.00 1.92 -14.93
N PRO A 524 13.16 2.59 -14.96
CA PRO A 524 13.77 3.15 -13.75
C PRO A 524 12.76 4.00 -12.98
N LEU A 525 12.63 3.76 -11.68
CA LEU A 525 11.71 4.48 -10.81
C LEU A 525 12.05 5.97 -10.82
N GLU A 526 11.08 6.79 -11.21
CA GLU A 526 11.17 8.25 -11.23
C GLU A 526 10.97 8.82 -9.83
N ARG A 527 11.43 10.05 -9.61
CA ARG A 527 11.19 10.76 -8.35
C ARG A 527 9.69 11.05 -8.21
N SER A 528 9.16 10.85 -7.01
CA SER A 528 7.78 11.21 -6.68
C SER A 528 7.45 12.63 -7.15
N LYS A 529 6.25 12.79 -7.71
CA LYS A 529 5.79 14.07 -8.24
C LYS A 529 5.75 15.10 -7.12
N THR A 530 6.34 16.27 -7.36
CA THR A 530 6.22 17.41 -6.44
C THR A 530 4.79 17.92 -6.51
N ASP A 531 3.99 17.60 -5.51
CA ASP A 531 2.62 18.08 -5.44
C ASP A 531 2.48 19.04 -4.25
N GLU A 532 2.27 20.33 -4.51
CA GLU A 532 1.86 21.33 -3.53
C GLU A 532 0.40 21.08 -3.03
N SER A 533 -0.23 19.99 -3.46
CA SER A 533 -1.67 19.77 -3.47
C SER A 533 -2.15 18.55 -2.67
N LEU A 534 -1.29 17.83 -1.94
CA LEU A 534 -1.75 16.67 -1.16
C LEU A 534 -2.91 17.09 -0.23
N GLU A 535 -2.80 18.26 0.40
CA GLU A 535 -3.88 18.85 1.20
C GLU A 535 -5.13 19.19 0.37
N ASN A 536 -4.97 19.64 -0.87
CA ASN A 536 -6.08 19.96 -1.78
C ASN A 536 -6.80 18.70 -2.32
N PHE A 537 -6.10 17.57 -2.45
CA PHE A 537 -6.68 16.31 -2.96
C PHE A 537 -7.21 15.37 -1.87
N ILE A 538 -6.78 15.53 -0.61
CA ILE A 538 -7.43 14.85 0.53
C ILE A 538 -8.92 15.24 0.62
N GLU A 539 -9.30 16.41 0.10
CA GLU A 539 -10.69 16.86 0.01
C GLU A 539 -11.46 16.35 -1.22
N GLU A 540 -10.78 15.71 -2.19
CA GLU A 540 -11.43 15.14 -3.36
C GLU A 540 -12.08 13.80 -3.07
N THR A 541 -13.27 13.89 -2.50
CA THR A 541 -14.05 12.74 -2.04
C THR A 541 -15.28 12.49 -2.89
N LYS A 542 -15.39 13.15 -4.04
CA LYS A 542 -16.56 13.02 -4.92
C LYS A 542 -16.59 11.60 -5.49
N PRO A 543 -17.69 10.84 -5.31
CA PRO A 543 -17.87 9.56 -5.95
C PRO A 543 -17.69 9.68 -7.46
N ILE A 544 -17.01 8.69 -8.03
CA ILE A 544 -16.85 8.54 -9.48
C ILE A 544 -17.58 7.29 -9.92
N GLU A 545 -18.14 7.33 -11.12
CA GLU A 545 -18.82 6.17 -11.67
C GLU A 545 -17.79 5.06 -11.96
N PRO A 546 -17.96 3.87 -11.36
CA PRO A 546 -17.05 2.76 -11.59
C PRO A 546 -17.12 2.30 -13.04
N TYR A 547 -16.06 1.64 -13.53
CA TYR A 547 -16.16 0.93 -14.80
C TYR A 547 -17.20 -0.20 -14.69
N SER A 548 -17.81 -0.57 -15.81
CA SER A 548 -18.72 -1.71 -15.86
C SER A 548 -17.96 -3.03 -15.82
N TRP A 549 -18.47 -4.00 -15.08
CA TRP A 549 -17.97 -5.38 -15.07
C TRP A 549 -18.88 -6.25 -15.93
N LEU A 550 -18.31 -7.26 -16.59
CA LEU A 550 -19.08 -8.39 -17.09
C LEU A 550 -19.70 -9.16 -15.91
N GLU A 551 -20.82 -9.84 -16.16
CA GLU A 551 -21.44 -10.71 -15.15
C GLU A 551 -20.56 -11.92 -14.83
N GLU A 552 -19.89 -12.47 -15.85
CA GLU A 552 -18.95 -13.57 -15.75
C GLU A 552 -17.75 -13.34 -16.66
N SER A 553 -16.60 -13.93 -16.32
CA SER A 553 -15.42 -13.87 -17.19
C SER A 553 -15.63 -14.69 -18.46
N ASP A 554 -15.26 -14.11 -19.60
CA ASP A 554 -15.12 -14.78 -20.89
C ASP A 554 -14.05 -15.89 -20.92
N MET A 555 -13.19 -15.91 -19.90
CA MET A 555 -12.09 -16.86 -19.69
C MET A 555 -12.32 -17.78 -18.48
N SER A 556 -13.58 -17.99 -18.10
CA SER A 556 -13.94 -18.86 -16.97
C SER A 556 -13.45 -20.30 -17.15
N ILE A 557 -12.98 -20.90 -16.05
CA ILE A 557 -12.65 -22.32 -15.93
C ILE A 557 -13.96 -23.12 -15.90
N ARG A 558 -14.26 -23.86 -16.98
CA ARG A 558 -15.50 -24.65 -17.10
C ARG A 558 -15.34 -26.10 -16.62
N PRO A 559 -16.40 -26.77 -16.16
CA PRO A 559 -16.30 -28.13 -15.63
C PRO A 559 -15.97 -29.22 -16.64
N PHE A 560 -16.26 -28.99 -17.92
CA PHE A 560 -16.07 -29.95 -19.02
C PHE A 560 -15.41 -29.27 -20.22
N GLU A 561 -14.21 -28.72 -20.04
CA GLU A 561 -13.35 -28.46 -21.19
C GLU A 561 -12.78 -29.79 -21.66
N SER A 562 -13.43 -30.41 -22.65
CA SER A 562 -12.96 -31.68 -23.19
C SER A 562 -11.56 -31.51 -23.78
N VAL A 563 -10.77 -32.60 -23.79
CA VAL A 563 -9.45 -32.64 -24.45
C VAL A 563 -9.52 -32.15 -25.91
N LEU A 564 -10.68 -32.27 -26.57
CA LEU A 564 -10.95 -31.71 -27.90
C LEU A 564 -10.95 -30.18 -27.95
N SER A 565 -11.38 -29.49 -26.89
CA SER A 565 -11.31 -28.02 -26.81
C SER A 565 -9.87 -27.51 -26.68
N LEU A 566 -8.98 -28.28 -26.02
CA LEU A 566 -7.55 -28.02 -25.95
C LEU A 566 -6.82 -28.32 -27.28
N LEU A 567 -7.29 -29.30 -28.05
CA LEU A 567 -6.73 -29.64 -29.37
C LEU A 567 -7.23 -28.69 -30.47
N GLY A 568 -8.44 -28.12 -30.35
CA GLY A 568 -8.98 -27.14 -31.31
C GLY A 568 -8.12 -25.89 -31.45
N SER A 569 -7.46 -25.46 -30.36
CA SER A 569 -6.51 -24.33 -30.37
C SER A 569 -5.22 -24.65 -31.14
N ILE A 570 -4.82 -25.93 -31.21
CA ILE A 570 -3.63 -26.39 -31.95
C ILE A 570 -3.93 -26.53 -33.44
N VAL A 571 -5.13 -26.98 -33.80
CA VAL A 571 -5.53 -27.14 -35.21
C VAL A 571 -5.79 -25.80 -35.89
N LEU A 572 -6.30 -24.79 -35.17
CA LEU A 572 -6.47 -23.44 -35.70
C LEU A 572 -5.14 -22.66 -35.85
N ARG A 573 -4.08 -23.04 -35.13
CA ARG A 573 -2.73 -22.48 -35.29
C ARG A 573 -1.99 -23.00 -36.54
N ASN A 574 -2.40 -24.13 -37.11
CA ASN A 574 -1.75 -24.71 -38.29
C ASN A 574 -2.44 -24.35 -39.61
N ASN A 575 -3.54 -23.58 -39.58
CA ASN A 575 -4.33 -23.21 -40.75
C ASN A 575 -4.60 -21.68 -40.84
N ALA A 576 -3.79 -20.85 -40.17
CA ALA A 576 -3.86 -19.38 -40.27
C ALA A 576 -2.53 -18.81 -40.77
#